data_AF-A0A955VEX3-F1
#
_entry.id   AF-A0A955VEX3-F1
#
_cell.length_a   1.000
_cell.length_b   1.000
_cell.length_c   1.000
_cell.angle_alpha   90.00
_cell.angle_beta   90.00
_cell.angle_gamma   90.00
#
_symmetry.space_group_name_H-M   'P 1'
#
loop_
_entity.id
_entity.type
_entity.pdbx_description
1 polymer ?
#
loop_
_entity_poly.entity_id
_entity_poly.type
_entity_poly.pdbx_seq_one_letter_code
_entity_poly.pdbx_strand_id
1 'polypeptide(L)'
;PRRLLLAPVVLVLALALAAARCDSAGDGASADDPMAGARTTSAPLVVASLPTADAVRALYATEAKTPEGAMKVWLTAALMTASPNLDEHRRGRALLGELTLQLQGDPTPWWERNSQTTFADRLNHNAYIFRSYAEGATPDNGYAMDGDAWTLAVDSSREDDFDRGWRLAVVSGGADSPRPVYLKQVGELWYVNEFANVYLDIRPAK
;
A
#
# COMPACT_ATOMS: atom_id res chain seq x y z
N PRO A 1 4.21 44.83 -36.39
CA PRO A 1 3.16 43.85 -36.78
C PRO A 1 3.80 42.50 -37.17
N ARG A 2 3.70 41.38 -36.46
CA ARG A 2 2.70 40.80 -35.57
C ARG A 2 3.44 39.95 -34.51
N ARG A 3 2.97 39.97 -33.27
CA ARG A 3 3.41 39.05 -32.20
C ARG A 3 2.71 37.70 -32.42
N LEU A 4 3.47 36.60 -32.49
CA LEU A 4 2.94 35.25 -32.38
C LEU A 4 3.06 34.82 -30.91
N LEU A 5 1.93 34.78 -30.20
CA LEU A 5 1.81 34.13 -28.90
C LEU A 5 1.63 32.63 -29.14
N LEU A 6 2.50 31.79 -28.57
CA LEU A 6 2.18 30.38 -28.29
C LEU A 6 1.64 30.31 -26.86
N ALA A 7 0.38 29.92 -26.73
CA ALA A 7 -0.28 29.61 -25.46
C ALA A 7 -0.02 28.14 -25.07
N PRO A 8 -0.03 27.79 -23.77
CA PRO A 8 0.22 26.44 -23.29
C PRO A 8 -1.03 25.55 -23.44
N VAL A 9 -0.80 24.31 -23.85
CA VAL A 9 -1.81 23.24 -23.88
C VAL A 9 -2.12 22.84 -22.44
N VAL A 10 -3.30 23.23 -21.95
CA VAL A 10 -3.87 22.75 -20.68
C VAL A 10 -4.73 21.52 -21.00
N LEU A 11 -4.26 20.35 -20.57
CA LEU A 11 -5.04 19.11 -20.63
C LEU A 11 -5.97 19.07 -19.41
N VAL A 12 -7.26 19.32 -19.63
CA VAL A 12 -8.32 19.19 -18.63
C VAL A 12 -8.81 17.74 -18.62
N LEU A 13 -8.56 17.01 -17.54
CA LEU A 13 -9.13 15.67 -17.32
C LEU A 13 -10.51 15.84 -16.67
N ALA A 14 -11.56 15.38 -17.36
CA ALA A 14 -12.94 15.46 -16.91
C ALA A 14 -13.23 14.42 -15.82
N LEU A 15 -13.73 14.88 -14.67
CA LEU A 15 -14.24 14.05 -13.57
C LEU A 15 -15.71 13.71 -13.86
N ALA A 16 -16.04 12.45 -14.11
CA ALA A 16 -17.42 11.99 -14.25
C ALA A 16 -18.03 11.70 -12.88
N LEU A 17 -18.99 12.53 -12.47
CA LEU A 17 -19.79 12.37 -11.25
C LEU A 17 -21.07 11.60 -11.61
N ALA A 18 -21.19 10.34 -11.21
CA ALA A 18 -22.43 9.57 -11.35
C ALA A 18 -23.28 9.71 -10.07
N ALA A 19 -24.35 10.48 -10.15
CA ALA A 19 -25.40 10.54 -9.13
C ALA A 19 -26.44 9.47 -9.42
N ALA A 20 -26.57 8.47 -8.55
CA ALA A 20 -27.69 7.54 -8.55
C ALA A 20 -28.80 8.09 -7.63
N ARG A 21 -29.97 8.35 -8.21
CA ARG A 21 -31.24 8.52 -7.48
C ARG A 21 -32.04 7.23 -7.65
N CYS A 22 -32.59 6.71 -6.56
CA CYS A 22 -33.80 5.91 -6.61
C CYS A 22 -34.57 6.12 -5.30
N ASP A 23 -35.84 6.46 -5.43
CA ASP A 23 -36.82 6.68 -4.37
C ASP A 23 -37.83 5.53 -4.42
N SER A 24 -38.12 4.88 -3.28
CA SER A 24 -39.47 4.84 -2.68
C SER A 24 -39.69 3.63 -1.74
N ALA A 25 -40.11 3.97 -0.52
CA ALA A 25 -41.18 3.39 0.32
C ALA A 25 -41.17 1.92 0.82
N GLY A 26 -41.24 1.78 2.16
CA GLY A 26 -42.33 1.01 2.81
C GLY A 26 -41.98 -0.18 3.72
N ASP A 27 -41.97 0.09 5.04
CA ASP A 27 -42.36 -0.73 6.22
C ASP A 27 -41.79 -2.14 6.53
N GLY A 28 -41.39 -2.31 7.81
CA GLY A 28 -41.76 -3.50 8.60
C GLY A 28 -40.67 -4.49 9.05
N ALA A 29 -40.04 -4.20 10.20
CA ALA A 29 -39.61 -5.13 11.25
C ALA A 29 -38.85 -6.45 10.92
N SER A 30 -37.61 -6.55 11.42
CA SER A 30 -37.17 -7.49 12.48
C SER A 30 -35.68 -7.85 12.33
N ALA A 31 -35.05 -8.06 13.48
CA ALA A 31 -33.64 -8.35 13.70
C ALA A 31 -33.08 -9.45 12.78
N ASP A 32 -31.91 -9.16 12.19
CA ASP A 32 -30.73 -10.02 12.19
C ASP A 32 -29.59 -9.26 11.48
N ASP A 33 -28.68 -8.70 12.27
CA ASP A 33 -27.38 -8.22 11.80
C ASP A 33 -26.49 -9.44 11.52
N PRO A 34 -25.90 -9.53 10.31
CA PRO A 34 -24.53 -10.01 10.21
C PRO A 34 -23.65 -8.88 9.69
N MET A 35 -22.68 -8.51 10.51
CA MET A 35 -21.58 -7.60 10.18
C MET A 35 -20.75 -8.15 9.02
N ALA A 36 -21.17 -7.88 7.80
CA ALA A 36 -20.33 -7.96 6.62
C ALA A 36 -19.55 -6.66 6.52
N GLY A 37 -18.32 -6.65 7.07
CA GLY A 37 -17.37 -5.57 6.82
C GLY A 37 -17.24 -5.36 5.32
N ALA A 38 -17.63 -4.19 4.83
CA ALA A 38 -17.46 -3.84 3.43
C ALA A 38 -15.96 -3.88 3.12
N ARG A 39 -15.55 -4.81 2.24
CA ARG A 39 -14.19 -4.82 1.70
C ARG A 39 -14.00 -3.53 0.92
N THR A 40 -13.29 -2.56 1.50
CA THR A 40 -12.87 -1.36 0.80
C THR A 40 -11.72 -1.75 -0.11
N THR A 41 -12.04 -2.09 -1.35
CA THR A 41 -11.04 -2.27 -2.41
C THR A 41 -10.50 -0.89 -2.79
N SER A 42 -9.23 -0.61 -2.44
CA SER A 42 -8.54 0.60 -2.91
C SER A 42 -8.40 0.53 -4.43
N ALA A 43 -8.62 1.65 -5.13
CA ALA A 43 -8.51 1.70 -6.59
C ALA A 43 -7.15 1.16 -7.08
N PRO A 44 -7.09 0.41 -8.21
CA PRO A 44 -5.84 -0.08 -8.76
C PRO A 44 -4.90 1.10 -9.05
N LEU A 45 -3.66 1.05 -8.52
CA LEU A 45 -2.62 2.01 -8.87
C LEU A 45 -2.03 1.48 -10.17
N VAL A 46 -1.95 2.29 -11.23
CA VAL A 46 -1.32 1.95 -12.51
C VAL A 46 0.03 2.66 -12.61
N VAL A 47 1.13 1.92 -12.75
CA VAL A 47 2.51 2.40 -12.68
C VAL A 47 3.34 1.72 -13.77
N ALA A 48 3.25 2.17 -15.02
CA ALA A 48 4.00 1.59 -16.12
C ALA A 48 5.51 1.46 -15.79
N SER A 49 6.03 0.24 -15.63
CA SER A 49 7.34 -0.14 -15.04
C SER A 49 7.55 0.27 -13.57
N LEU A 50 8.30 -0.52 -12.80
CA LEU A 50 8.57 -0.26 -11.37
C LEU A 50 8.87 1.24 -11.14
N PRO A 51 8.11 1.93 -10.27
CA PRO A 51 8.17 3.39 -10.18
C PRO A 51 9.55 3.87 -9.78
N THR A 52 9.99 4.98 -10.36
CA THR A 52 11.16 5.71 -9.85
C THR A 52 10.89 6.13 -8.41
N ALA A 53 11.95 6.34 -7.62
CA ALA A 53 11.80 6.79 -6.24
C ALA A 53 10.97 8.08 -6.11
N ASP A 54 11.12 8.99 -7.07
CA ASP A 54 10.39 10.24 -7.13
C ASP A 54 8.91 10.00 -7.45
N ALA A 55 8.60 9.03 -8.32
CA ALA A 55 7.22 8.62 -8.58
C ALA A 55 6.57 8.00 -7.33
N VAL A 56 7.29 7.13 -6.59
CA VAL A 56 6.80 6.60 -5.31
C VAL A 56 6.56 7.73 -4.29
N ARG A 57 7.46 8.70 -4.19
CA ARG A 57 7.31 9.86 -3.30
C ARG A 57 6.13 10.75 -3.71
N ALA A 58 5.93 10.96 -4.99
CA ALA A 58 4.78 11.72 -5.51
C ALA A 58 3.46 10.99 -5.19
N LEU A 59 3.41 9.67 -5.40
CA LEU A 59 2.28 8.83 -4.99
C LEU A 59 2.05 8.89 -3.48
N TYR A 60 3.11 8.85 -2.68
CA TYR A 60 2.99 8.97 -1.24
C TYR A 60 2.32 10.30 -0.83
N ALA A 61 2.73 11.41 -1.45
CA ALA A 61 2.18 12.74 -1.14
C ALA A 61 0.67 12.85 -1.41
N THR A 62 0.13 12.07 -2.36
CA THR A 62 -1.30 12.09 -2.74
C THR A 62 -2.11 10.97 -2.07
N GLU A 63 -1.61 9.74 -2.07
CA GLU A 63 -2.34 8.54 -1.63
C GLU A 63 -2.28 8.33 -0.11
N ALA A 64 -1.17 8.74 0.54
CA ALA A 64 -0.99 8.52 1.98
C ALA A 64 -1.80 9.47 2.86
N LYS A 65 -2.83 10.13 2.31
CA LYS A 65 -3.88 10.83 3.07
C LYS A 65 -4.82 9.85 3.77
N THR A 66 -4.78 8.57 3.39
CA THR A 66 -5.48 7.45 4.03
C THR A 66 -4.49 6.39 4.51
N PRO A 67 -4.83 5.60 5.54
CA PRO A 67 -3.97 4.51 5.98
C PRO A 67 -3.81 3.43 4.89
N GLU A 68 -4.85 3.13 4.11
CA GLU A 68 -4.80 2.14 3.02
C GLU A 68 -3.86 2.60 1.90
N GLY A 69 -3.96 3.87 1.50
CA GLY A 69 -3.07 4.44 0.49
C GLY A 69 -1.61 4.47 0.95
N ALA A 70 -1.35 4.83 2.20
CA ALA A 70 -0.01 4.77 2.78
C ALA A 70 0.55 3.34 2.78
N MET A 71 -0.26 2.35 3.17
CA MET A 71 0.15 0.95 3.19
C MET A 71 0.45 0.43 1.79
N LYS A 72 -0.37 0.80 0.80
CA LYS A 72 -0.15 0.42 -0.60
C LYS A 72 1.17 0.97 -1.12
N VAL A 73 1.44 2.26 -0.90
CA VAL A 73 2.70 2.90 -1.31
C VAL A 73 3.91 2.30 -0.56
N TRP A 74 3.75 1.95 0.71
CA TRP A 74 4.79 1.26 1.48
C TRP A 74 5.14 -0.12 0.88
N LEU A 75 4.14 -0.90 0.46
CA LEU A 75 4.36 -2.17 -0.24
C LEU A 75 5.02 -1.98 -1.61
N THR A 76 4.68 -0.91 -2.32
CA THR A 76 5.37 -0.54 -3.56
C THR A 76 6.85 -0.24 -3.31
N ALA A 77 7.18 0.48 -2.24
CA ALA A 77 8.58 0.72 -1.85
C ALA A 77 9.30 -0.60 -1.47
N ALA A 78 8.62 -1.53 -0.80
CA ALA A 78 9.17 -2.85 -0.50
C ALA A 78 9.47 -3.67 -1.76
N LEU A 79 8.57 -3.67 -2.74
CA LEU A 79 8.79 -4.31 -4.03
C LEU A 79 9.94 -3.66 -4.81
N MET A 80 10.09 -2.34 -4.72
CA MET A 80 11.23 -1.61 -5.28
C MET A 80 12.56 -2.03 -4.63
N THR A 81 12.58 -2.27 -3.32
CA THR A 81 13.76 -2.84 -2.64
C THR A 81 14.10 -4.23 -3.15
N ALA A 82 13.14 -5.00 -3.67
CA ALA A 82 13.44 -6.30 -4.27
C ALA A 82 13.95 -6.24 -5.73
N SER A 83 14.14 -5.03 -6.30
CA SER A 83 14.62 -4.87 -7.68
C SER A 83 16.04 -5.44 -7.87
N PRO A 84 16.32 -6.14 -8.99
CA PRO A 84 17.68 -6.55 -9.33
C PRO A 84 18.58 -5.36 -9.73
N ASN A 85 17.99 -4.19 -10.03
CA ASN A 85 18.73 -2.97 -10.26
C ASN A 85 19.21 -2.40 -8.91
N LEU A 86 20.53 -2.34 -8.71
CA LEU A 86 21.14 -1.91 -7.45
C LEU A 86 20.77 -0.48 -7.04
N ASP A 87 20.57 0.42 -8.00
CA ASP A 87 20.19 1.81 -7.69
C ASP A 87 18.74 1.90 -7.22
N GLU A 88 17.83 1.17 -7.88
CA GLU A 88 16.43 1.08 -7.46
C GLU A 88 16.31 0.39 -6.11
N HIS A 89 17.03 -0.71 -5.90
CA HIS A 89 17.11 -1.41 -4.64
C HIS A 89 17.54 -0.49 -3.48
N ARG A 90 18.60 0.31 -3.67
CA ARG A 90 19.07 1.30 -2.68
C ARG A 90 18.01 2.38 -2.41
N ARG A 91 17.39 2.90 -3.47
CA ARG A 91 16.36 3.94 -3.35
C ARG A 91 15.08 3.42 -2.69
N GLY A 92 14.67 2.20 -2.98
CA GLY A 92 13.55 1.53 -2.33
C GLY A 92 13.78 1.38 -0.83
N ARG A 93 15.00 0.99 -0.41
CA ARG A 93 15.35 0.95 1.02
C ARG A 93 15.28 2.31 1.68
N ALA A 94 15.80 3.35 1.03
CA ALA A 94 15.74 4.71 1.56
C ALA A 94 14.27 5.13 1.76
N LEU A 95 13.42 4.91 0.75
CA LEU A 95 11.99 5.17 0.84
C LEU A 95 11.33 4.39 1.97
N LEU A 96 11.56 3.08 2.10
CA LEU A 96 11.01 2.31 3.23
C LEU A 96 11.37 2.90 4.59
N GLY A 97 12.61 3.39 4.75
CA GLY A 97 13.04 4.07 5.97
C GLY A 97 12.29 5.38 6.21
N GLU A 98 12.02 6.15 5.17
CA GLU A 98 11.26 7.39 5.24
C GLU A 98 9.76 7.16 5.50
N LEU A 99 9.17 6.08 4.95
CA LEU A 99 7.74 5.79 5.07
C LEU A 99 7.37 5.02 6.35
N THR A 100 8.35 4.69 7.19
CA THR A 100 8.16 3.88 8.41
C THR A 100 8.67 4.63 9.64
N LEU A 101 7.76 5.02 10.55
CA LEU A 101 8.11 5.86 11.71
C LEU A 101 9.21 5.27 12.58
N GLN A 102 9.14 3.97 12.87
CA GLN A 102 10.11 3.30 13.74
C GLN A 102 11.50 3.16 13.10
N LEU A 103 11.64 3.42 11.80
CA LEU A 103 12.92 3.36 11.10
C LEU A 103 13.60 4.75 11.02
N GLN A 104 12.86 5.83 11.26
CA GLN A 104 13.35 7.20 11.18
C GLN A 104 14.23 7.59 12.39
N GLY A 105 14.99 8.68 12.25
CA GLY A 105 15.67 9.38 13.34
C GLY A 105 17.00 8.77 13.82
N ASP A 106 17.27 7.50 13.54
CA ASP A 106 18.55 6.85 13.86
C ASP A 106 19.51 6.92 12.64
N PRO A 107 20.76 7.40 12.83
CA PRO A 107 21.75 7.55 11.75
C PRO A 107 22.21 6.20 11.17
N THR A 108 22.06 5.11 11.91
CA THR A 108 22.36 3.76 11.44
C THR A 108 21.34 3.39 10.37
N PRO A 109 21.75 2.98 9.17
CA PRO A 109 20.81 2.51 8.17
C PRO A 109 19.94 1.38 8.71
N TRP A 110 18.63 1.43 8.49
CA TRP A 110 17.71 0.48 9.13
C TRP A 110 18.01 -0.97 8.80
N TRP A 111 18.57 -1.26 7.61
CA TRP A 111 18.94 -2.60 7.16
C TRP A 111 20.21 -3.15 7.84
N GLU A 112 20.94 -2.31 8.57
CA GLU A 112 22.11 -2.71 9.39
C GLU A 112 21.76 -2.90 10.86
N ARG A 113 20.52 -2.57 11.27
CA ARG A 113 20.07 -2.69 12.66
C ARG A 113 19.69 -4.15 12.95
N ASN A 114 20.19 -4.70 14.06
CA ASN A 114 19.88 -6.07 14.50
C ASN A 114 18.37 -6.35 14.63
N SER A 115 17.57 -5.35 15.00
CA SER A 115 16.12 -5.47 15.10
C SER A 115 15.42 -5.65 13.75
N GLN A 116 16.11 -5.39 12.63
CA GLN A 116 15.57 -5.41 11.28
C GLN A 116 16.19 -6.48 10.37
N THR A 117 17.09 -7.33 10.89
CA THR A 117 17.75 -8.39 10.11
C THR A 117 16.75 -9.27 9.37
N THR A 118 15.73 -9.77 10.06
CA THR A 118 14.69 -10.61 9.43
C THR A 118 13.96 -9.86 8.31
N PHE A 119 13.62 -8.59 8.52
CA PHE A 119 12.91 -7.80 7.52
C PHE A 119 13.78 -7.57 6.28
N ALA A 120 15.05 -7.19 6.48
CA ALA A 120 16.02 -7.03 5.40
C ALA A 120 16.22 -8.34 4.62
N ASP A 121 16.37 -9.47 5.30
CA ASP A 121 16.49 -10.78 4.67
C ASP A 121 15.28 -11.12 3.81
N ARG A 122 14.05 -10.85 4.31
CA ARG A 122 12.82 -11.08 3.53
C ARG A 122 12.76 -10.24 2.26
N LEU A 123 13.15 -8.97 2.33
CA LEU A 123 13.20 -8.10 1.15
C LEU A 123 14.22 -8.59 0.11
N ASN A 124 15.39 -9.05 0.56
CA ASN A 124 16.48 -9.46 -0.32
C ASN A 124 16.27 -10.85 -0.96
N HIS A 125 15.65 -11.77 -0.23
CA HIS A 125 15.61 -13.18 -0.61
C HIS A 125 14.20 -13.76 -0.81
N ASN A 126 13.16 -13.03 -0.39
CA ASN A 126 11.79 -13.50 -0.43
C ASN A 126 10.82 -12.42 -0.94
N ALA A 127 11.18 -11.74 -2.03
CA ALA A 127 10.36 -10.71 -2.66
C ALA A 127 8.89 -11.13 -2.93
N TYR A 128 8.63 -12.43 -3.12
CA TYR A 128 7.28 -12.98 -3.28
C TYR A 128 6.36 -12.68 -2.09
N ILE A 129 6.93 -12.48 -0.88
CA ILE A 129 6.19 -12.09 0.33
C ILE A 129 5.43 -10.80 0.08
N PHE A 130 6.09 -9.79 -0.48
CA PHE A 130 5.48 -8.49 -0.71
C PHE A 130 4.53 -8.51 -1.92
N ARG A 131 4.82 -9.35 -2.93
CA ARG A 131 3.89 -9.59 -4.05
C ARG A 131 2.58 -10.24 -3.61
N SER A 132 2.61 -11.01 -2.52
CA SER A 132 1.43 -11.73 -2.01
C SER A 132 0.26 -10.83 -1.61
N TYR A 133 0.50 -9.53 -1.42
CA TYR A 133 -0.53 -8.54 -1.09
C TYR A 133 -1.25 -7.96 -2.30
N ALA A 134 -0.78 -8.26 -3.51
CA ALA A 134 -1.51 -7.93 -4.72
C ALA A 134 -2.70 -8.89 -4.88
N GLU A 135 -3.87 -8.34 -5.13
CA GLU A 135 -5.08 -9.13 -5.38
C GLU A 135 -4.85 -10.10 -6.55
N GLY A 136 -5.16 -11.38 -6.33
CA GLY A 136 -4.93 -12.46 -7.30
C GLY A 136 -3.54 -13.10 -7.26
N ALA A 137 -2.57 -12.55 -6.51
CA ALA A 137 -1.27 -13.19 -6.32
C ALA A 137 -1.37 -14.34 -5.30
N THR A 138 -1.01 -15.56 -5.69
CA THR A 138 -1.14 -16.77 -4.87
C THR A 138 0.13 -17.63 -4.91
N PRO A 139 0.33 -18.56 -3.97
CA PRO A 139 1.42 -19.53 -4.07
C PRO A 139 1.42 -20.30 -5.40
N ASP A 140 0.24 -20.68 -5.89
CA ASP A 140 0.07 -21.53 -7.07
C ASP A 140 0.43 -20.83 -8.39
N ASN A 141 0.33 -19.50 -8.45
CA ASN A 141 0.77 -18.72 -9.61
C ASN A 141 2.14 -18.05 -9.42
N GLY A 142 2.91 -18.49 -8.42
CA GLY A 142 4.22 -17.91 -8.11
C GLY A 142 4.15 -16.46 -7.60
N TYR A 143 2.99 -16.03 -7.10
CA TYR A 143 2.67 -14.65 -6.76
C TYR A 143 2.82 -13.70 -7.95
N ALA A 144 2.28 -14.11 -9.10
CA ALA A 144 2.19 -13.25 -10.27
C ALA A 144 1.31 -12.04 -9.93
N MET A 145 1.81 -10.84 -10.26
CA MET A 145 1.09 -9.59 -10.14
C MET A 145 1.54 -8.65 -11.25
N ASP A 146 0.67 -7.70 -11.60
CA ASP A 146 1.05 -6.57 -12.42
C ASP A 146 1.70 -5.51 -11.53
N GLY A 147 3.02 -5.34 -11.65
CA GLY A 147 3.76 -4.32 -10.89
C GLY A 147 3.25 -2.90 -11.17
N ASP A 148 2.64 -2.74 -12.34
CA ASP A 148 2.13 -1.49 -12.81
C ASP A 148 0.72 -1.31 -12.28
N ALA A 149 -0.18 -2.26 -12.54
CA ALA A 149 -1.61 -2.14 -12.20
C ALA A 149 -2.07 -3.14 -11.13
N TRP A 150 -1.79 -2.87 -9.84
CA TRP A 150 -2.23 -3.75 -8.75
C TRP A 150 -3.13 -3.10 -7.69
N THR A 151 -3.86 -3.97 -7.00
CA THR A 151 -4.84 -3.62 -5.98
C THR A 151 -4.45 -4.25 -4.64
N LEU A 152 -4.56 -3.46 -3.57
CA LEU A 152 -4.42 -3.92 -2.20
C LEU A 152 -5.81 -4.24 -1.64
N ALA A 153 -6.01 -5.47 -1.18
CA ALA A 153 -7.23 -5.87 -0.48
C ALA A 153 -7.08 -5.66 1.03
N VAL A 154 -8.06 -4.98 1.63
CA VAL A 154 -8.12 -4.70 3.07
C VAL A 154 -9.41 -5.29 3.62
N ASP A 155 -9.27 -6.14 4.65
CA ASP A 155 -10.38 -6.82 5.32
C ASP A 155 -11.06 -5.90 6.34
N SER A 156 -10.26 -5.19 7.14
CA SER A 156 -10.76 -4.22 8.12
C SER A 156 -9.80 -3.06 8.30
N SER A 157 -10.37 -1.89 8.62
CA SER A 157 -9.67 -0.63 8.82
C SER A 157 -10.35 0.11 9.97
N ARG A 158 -9.65 0.28 11.08
CA ARG A 158 -10.19 0.90 12.29
C ARG A 158 -9.09 1.40 13.21
N GLU A 159 -9.44 2.32 14.10
CA GLU A 159 -8.57 2.66 15.23
C GLU A 159 -8.31 1.43 16.11
N ASP A 160 -7.06 1.29 16.58
CA ASP A 160 -6.68 0.22 17.50
C ASP A 160 -7.03 0.57 18.95
N ASP A 161 -7.46 -0.44 19.70
CA ASP A 161 -7.89 -0.27 21.09
C ASP A 161 -6.71 -0.10 22.08
N PHE A 162 -5.46 -0.23 21.62
CA PHE A 162 -4.24 -0.30 22.45
C PHE A 162 -3.17 0.74 22.08
N ASP A 163 -3.57 1.90 21.54
CA ASP A 163 -2.68 3.05 21.22
C ASP A 163 -1.52 2.74 20.24
N ARG A 164 -1.62 1.64 19.48
CA ARG A 164 -0.66 1.32 18.41
C ARG A 164 -0.86 2.16 17.16
N GLY A 165 -2.01 2.83 17.05
CA GLY A 165 -2.42 3.68 15.94
C GLY A 165 -3.64 3.12 15.22
N TRP A 166 -3.74 3.38 13.92
CA TRP A 166 -4.80 2.83 13.07
C TRP A 166 -4.41 1.44 12.57
N ARG A 167 -5.28 0.46 12.80
CA ARG A 167 -5.08 -0.94 12.44
C ARG A 167 -5.72 -1.24 11.09
N LEU A 168 -4.90 -1.67 10.14
CA LEU A 168 -5.37 -2.32 8.92
C LEU A 168 -5.15 -3.83 9.01
N ALA A 169 -6.13 -4.60 8.55
CA ALA A 169 -5.98 -6.03 8.29
C ALA A 169 -5.81 -6.24 6.78
N VAL A 170 -4.57 -6.33 6.31
CA VAL A 170 -4.27 -6.48 4.87
C VAL A 170 -4.34 -7.94 4.44
N VAL A 171 -5.02 -8.20 3.33
CA VAL A 171 -5.19 -9.56 2.80
C VAL A 171 -3.97 -9.95 1.97
N SER A 172 -3.47 -11.16 2.19
CA SER A 172 -2.41 -11.77 1.39
C SER A 172 -2.90 -13.10 0.83
N GLY A 173 -2.69 -13.37 -0.45
CA GLY A 173 -3.00 -14.68 -1.03
C GLY A 173 -2.09 -15.81 -0.52
N GLY A 174 -0.99 -15.45 0.14
CA GLY A 174 -0.03 -16.37 0.73
C GLY A 174 -0.31 -16.75 2.20
N ALA A 175 -1.28 -16.11 2.84
CA ALA A 175 -1.62 -16.30 4.25
C ALA A 175 -3.05 -16.85 4.44
N ASP A 176 -3.28 -17.57 5.54
CA ASP A 176 -4.62 -18.08 5.88
C ASP A 176 -5.50 -17.01 6.55
N SER A 177 -4.90 -15.93 7.07
CA SER A 177 -5.60 -14.82 7.73
C SER A 177 -5.03 -13.45 7.33
N PRO A 178 -5.87 -12.39 7.30
CA PRO A 178 -5.40 -11.03 7.07
C PRO A 178 -4.33 -10.60 8.08
N ARG A 179 -3.32 -9.87 7.63
CA ARG A 179 -2.19 -9.45 8.45
C ARG A 179 -2.45 -8.08 9.08
N PRO A 180 -2.41 -7.97 10.42
CA PRO A 180 -2.55 -6.68 11.08
C PRO A 180 -1.26 -5.85 10.91
N VAL A 181 -1.43 -4.64 10.41
CA VAL A 181 -0.41 -3.59 10.32
C VAL A 181 -0.96 -2.33 10.99
N TYR A 182 -0.08 -1.58 11.67
CA TYR A 182 -0.46 -0.37 12.39
C TYR A 182 0.19 0.84 11.75
N LEU A 183 -0.59 1.89 11.58
CA LEU A 183 -0.17 3.16 11.00
C LEU A 183 -0.47 4.31 11.95
N LYS A 184 0.32 5.38 11.87
CA LYS A 184 0.06 6.61 12.61
C LYS A 184 0.02 7.79 11.65
N GLN A 185 -0.89 8.72 11.92
CA GLN A 185 -0.99 9.96 11.16
C GLN A 185 -0.02 11.00 11.73
N VAL A 186 0.77 11.62 10.86
CA VAL A 186 1.67 12.73 11.18
C VAL A 186 1.36 13.87 10.22
N GLY A 187 0.78 14.95 10.74
CA GLY A 187 0.19 15.99 9.91
C GLY A 187 -0.97 15.42 9.10
N GLU A 188 -0.92 15.56 7.78
CA GLU A 188 -1.94 15.03 6.87
C GLU A 188 -1.62 13.64 6.31
N LEU A 189 -0.42 13.10 6.59
CA LEU A 189 0.07 11.87 5.98
C LEU A 189 0.11 10.73 6.98
N TRP A 190 -0.16 9.52 6.50
CA TRP A 190 -0.10 8.28 7.25
C TRP A 190 1.22 7.57 7.02
N TYR A 191 1.82 7.07 8.10
CA TYR A 191 3.08 6.35 8.09
C TYR A 191 2.90 4.98 8.71
N VAL A 192 3.64 3.99 8.20
CA VAL A 192 3.68 2.66 8.81
C VAL A 192 4.42 2.73 10.14
N ASN A 193 3.84 2.15 11.19
CA ASN A 193 4.41 2.12 12.54
C ASN A 193 4.86 0.70 12.92
N GLU A 194 3.96 -0.29 12.85
CA GLU A 194 4.28 -1.69 13.16
C GLU A 194 3.85 -2.61 12.01
N PHE A 195 4.80 -3.36 11.46
CA PHE A 195 4.65 -4.08 10.19
C PHE A 195 5.16 -5.51 10.21
N ALA A 196 5.55 -6.04 11.37
CA ALA A 196 6.17 -7.36 11.48
C ALA A 196 5.32 -8.50 10.87
N ASN A 197 4.00 -8.43 11.05
CA ASN A 197 3.08 -9.45 10.52
C ASN A 197 3.01 -9.49 8.98
N VAL A 198 3.53 -8.48 8.29
CA VAL A 198 3.48 -8.38 6.83
C VAL A 198 4.46 -9.34 6.15
N TYR A 199 5.50 -9.79 6.85
CA TYR A 199 6.54 -10.64 6.27
C TYR A 199 6.76 -11.97 7.01
N LEU A 200 5.79 -12.36 7.83
CA LEU A 200 5.79 -13.61 8.57
C LEU A 200 4.74 -14.58 8.03
N ASP A 201 5.06 -15.87 8.09
CA ASP A 201 4.18 -17.01 7.76
C ASP A 201 3.49 -16.91 6.38
N ILE A 202 4.18 -16.35 5.38
CA ILE A 202 3.73 -16.36 3.99
C ILE A 202 4.22 -17.65 3.33
N ARG A 203 3.29 -18.40 2.73
CA ARG A 203 3.61 -19.66 2.04
C ARG A 203 4.63 -19.44 0.92
N PRO A 204 5.62 -20.33 0.72
CA PRO A 204 6.50 -20.24 -0.44
C PRO A 204 5.72 -20.31 -1.75
N ALA A 205 6.28 -19.71 -2.82
CA ALA A 205 5.81 -19.93 -4.18
C ALA A 205 5.95 -21.42 -4.56
N LYS A 206 5.03 -21.95 -5.38
CA LYS A 206 5.10 -23.31 -5.94
C LYS A 206 5.70 -23.34 -7.33
#